data_AF-A0A538DJQ5-F1
#
_entry.id   AF-A0A538DJQ5-F1
#
_cell.length_a   1.000
_cell.length_b   1.000
_cell.length_c   1.000
_cell.angle_alpha   90.00
_cell.angle_beta   90.00
_cell.angle_gamma   90.00
#
_symmetry.space_group_name_H-M   'P 1'
#
loop_
_entity.id
_entity.type
_entity.pdbx_description
1 polymer ?
#
loop_
_entity_poly.entity_id
_entity_poly.type
_entity_poly.pdbx_seq_one_letter_code
_entity_poly.pdbx_strand_id
1 'polypeptide(L)' 'MANDREWKPDLLSIPITRGLAVQGWQDDKTASLVFQHDGTASTIDQIGEREMAQRMAAVVRARAASAS' A
#
# COMPACT_ATOMS: atom_id res chain seq x y z
N MET A 1 -19.61 26.45 -1.26
CA MET A 1 -20.24 25.58 -0.24
C MET A 1 -19.20 24.53 0.09
N ALA A 2 -18.48 24.71 1.19
CA ALA A 2 -17.47 23.74 1.63
C ALA A 2 -18.23 22.49 2.10
N ASN A 3 -17.84 21.33 1.59
CA ASN A 3 -18.40 20.07 2.02
C ASN A 3 -17.97 19.87 3.50
N ASP A 4 -18.87 20.09 4.47
CA ASP A 4 -18.67 19.85 5.91
C ASP A 4 -18.55 18.34 6.25
N ARG A 5 -18.17 17.52 5.26
CA ARG A 5 -17.91 16.11 5.47
C ARG A 5 -16.53 16.01 6.10
N GLU A 6 -16.49 15.96 7.42
CA GLU A 6 -15.31 15.62 8.23
C GLU A 6 -14.56 14.48 7.54
N TRP A 7 -13.31 14.75 7.14
CA TRP A 7 -12.47 13.74 6.51
C TRP A 7 -12.24 12.63 7.55
N LYS A 8 -12.86 11.47 7.31
CA LYS A 8 -12.68 10.25 8.09
C LYS A 8 -11.91 9.25 7.23
N PRO A 9 -10.56 9.30 7.22
CA PRO A 9 -9.77 8.30 6.50
C PRO A 9 -9.87 6.95 7.21
N ASP A 10 -9.98 5.89 6.42
CA ASP A 10 -9.73 4.55 6.92
C ASP A 10 -8.24 4.42 7.22
N LEU A 11 -7.92 4.09 8.48
CA LEU A 11 -6.54 3.87 8.92
C LEU A 11 -6.27 2.37 8.92
N LEU A 12 -5.26 1.97 8.14
CA LEU A 12 -4.77 0.60 8.11
C LEU A 12 -3.34 0.56 8.63
N SER A 13 -3.10 -0.26 9.65
CA SER A 13 -1.76 -0.51 10.20
C SER A 13 -1.32 -1.91 9.83
N ILE A 14 -0.20 -2.00 9.10
CA ILE A 14 0.38 -3.27 8.64
C ILE A 14 1.78 -3.38 9.26
N PRO A 15 2.05 -4.42 10.06
CA PRO A 15 3.36 -4.60 10.66
C PRO A 15 4.40 -4.96 9.58
N ILE A 16 5.56 -4.32 9.64
CA ILE A 16 6.69 -4.65 8.77
C ILE A 16 7.43 -5.83 9.39
N THR A 17 7.09 -7.03 8.95
CA THR A 17 7.71 -8.30 9.36
C THR A 17 8.37 -8.99 8.16
N ARG A 18 9.19 -10.03 8.40
CA ARG A 18 9.73 -10.87 7.31
C ARG A 18 8.65 -11.58 6.49
N GLY A 19 7.48 -11.81 7.07
CA GLY A 19 6.33 -12.44 6.39
C GLY A 19 5.53 -11.47 5.52
N LEU A 20 5.85 -10.17 5.55
CA LEU A 20 5.15 -9.16 4.76
C LEU A 20 5.58 -9.25 3.29
N ALA A 21 4.65 -9.69 2.43
CA ALA A 21 4.79 -9.59 0.99
C ALA A 21 4.08 -8.33 0.48
N VAL A 22 4.73 -7.59 -0.43
CA VAL A 22 4.14 -6.40 -1.05
C VAL A 22 4.27 -6.49 -2.55
N GLN A 23 3.15 -6.28 -3.24
CA GLN A 23 3.05 -6.28 -4.69
C GLN A 23 2.55 -4.93 -5.18
N GLY A 24 3.22 -4.36 -6.18
CA GLY A 24 2.73 -3.21 -6.92
C GLY A 24 2.09 -3.68 -8.21
N TRP A 25 0.78 -3.45 -8.36
CA TRP A 25 0.05 -3.72 -9.58
C TRP A 25 -0.11 -2.45 -10.39
N GLN A 26 -0.09 -2.60 -11.70
CA GLN A 26 -0.30 -1.51 -12.63
C GLN A 26 -1.41 -1.91 -13.60
N ASP A 27 -2.43 -1.08 -13.67
CA ASP A 27 -3.45 -1.10 -14.72
C ASP A 27 -3.23 0.08 -15.68
N ASP A 28 -3.94 0.12 -16.81
CA ASP A 28 -3.80 1.17 -17.83
C ASP A 28 -4.08 2.59 -17.31
N LYS A 29 -4.82 2.73 -16.19
CA LYS A 29 -5.22 4.04 -15.64
C LYS A 29 -4.80 4.31 -14.20
N THR A 30 -4.49 3.28 -13.42
CA THR A 30 -4.20 3.42 -11.99
C THR A 30 -3.16 2.41 -11.54
N ALA A 31 -2.44 2.73 -10.48
CA ALA A 31 -1.62 1.75 -9.78
C ALA A 31 -2.30 1.30 -8.47
N SER A 32 -1.89 0.14 -7.98
CA SER A 32 -2.36 -0.40 -6.70
C SER A 32 -1.22 -1.06 -5.94
N LEU A 33 -1.33 -1.03 -4.62
CA LEU A 33 -0.40 -1.69 -3.70
C LEU A 33 -1.16 -2.75 -2.93
N VAL A 34 -0.69 -3.99 -3.02
CA VAL A 34 -1.25 -5.11 -2.27
C VAL A 34 -0.24 -5.53 -1.23
N PHE A 35 -0.64 -5.47 0.03
CA PHE A 35 0.11 -5.94 1.18
C PHE A 35 -0.49 -7.28 1.63
N GLN A 36 0.36 -8.29 1.78
CA GLN A 36 -0.02 -9.61 2.23
C GLN A 36 0.75 -9.94 3.50
N HIS A 37 0.01 -10.22 4.58
CA HIS A 37 0.59 -10.55 5.88
C HIS A 37 -0.34 -11.53 6.62
N ASP A 38 0.20 -12.62 7.14
CA ASP A 38 -0.56 -13.65 7.89
C ASP A 38 -1.86 -14.11 7.21
N GLY A 39 -1.81 -14.30 5.88
CA GLY A 39 -2.98 -14.72 5.09
C GLY A 39 -4.02 -13.63 4.84
N THR A 40 -3.82 -12.43 5.37
CA THR A 40 -4.66 -11.25 5.10
C THR A 40 -4.06 -10.43 3.97
N ALA A 41 -4.87 -10.07 2.98
CA ALA A 41 -4.50 -9.14 1.92
C ALA A 41 -5.18 -7.79 2.14
N SER A 42 -4.41 -6.72 2.09
CA SER A 42 -4.91 -5.36 2.10
C SER A 42 -4.47 -4.64 0.84
N THR A 43 -5.41 -3.97 0.18
CA THR A 43 -5.17 -3.31 -1.10
C THR A 43 -5.38 -1.81 -0.94
N ILE A 44 -4.38 -1.04 -1.35
CA ILE A 44 -4.50 0.39 -1.61
C ILE A 44 -4.65 0.54 -3.12
N ASP A 45 -5.80 1.04 -3.56
CA ASP A 45 -6.12 1.23 -4.97
C ASP A 45 -6.05 2.72 -5.37
N GLN A 46 -6.38 3.00 -6.63
CA GLN A 46 -6.50 4.35 -7.19
C GLN A 46 -5.27 5.25 -6.98
N ILE A 47 -4.07 4.67 -6.96
CA ILE A 47 -2.84 5.44 -6.89
C ILE A 47 -2.64 6.11 -8.26
N GLY A 48 -2.81 7.43 -8.30
CA GLY A 48 -2.75 8.21 -9.53
C GLY A 48 -1.37 8.23 -10.19
N GLU A 49 -0.29 8.11 -9.42
CA GLU A 49 1.07 8.06 -9.93
C GLU A 49 1.66 6.66 -9.82
N ARG A 50 1.90 6.04 -10.98
CA ARG A 50 2.48 4.69 -11.06
C ARG A 50 3.86 4.59 -10.39
N GLU A 51 4.72 5.56 -10.66
CA GLU A 51 6.09 5.54 -10.14
C GLU A 51 6.10 5.61 -8.61
N MET A 52 5.14 6.34 -8.01
CA MET A 52 4.95 6.37 -6.57
C MET A 52 4.61 4.97 -6.03
N ALA A 53 3.64 4.27 -6.62
CA ALA A 53 3.28 2.92 -6.19
C ALA A 53 4.47 1.96 -6.26
N GLN A 54 5.22 1.99 -7.37
CA GLN A 54 6.41 1.14 -7.52
C GLN A 54 7.50 1.47 -6.49
N ARG A 55 7.76 2.75 -6.25
CA ARG A 55 8.76 3.21 -5.27
C ARG A 55 8.36 2.80 -3.86
N MET A 56 7.08 2.96 -3.50
CA MET A 56 6.55 2.51 -2.20
C MET A 56 6.67 0.99 -2.03
N ALA A 57 6.28 0.19 -3.03
CA ALA A 57 6.45 -1.26 -2.98
C ALA A 57 7.92 -1.66 -2.80
N ALA A 58 8.86 -0.99 -3.47
CA ALA A 58 10.29 -1.26 -3.32
C ALA A 58 10.80 -0.92 -1.92
N VAL A 59 10.43 0.25 -1.38
CA VAL A 59 10.83 0.67 -0.02
C VAL A 59 10.28 -0.30 1.02
N VAL A 60 9.00 -0.65 0.97
CA VAL A 60 8.41 -1.54 1.98
C VAL A 60 9.02 -2.94 1.91
N ARG A 61 9.25 -3.49 0.71
CA ARG A 61 9.97 -4.77 0.54
C ARG A 61 11.37 -4.74 1.13
N ALA A 62 12.13 -3.66 0.88
CA ALA A 62 13.48 -3.51 1.45
C ALA A 62 13.43 -3.48 2.99
N ARG A 63 12.41 -2.81 3.57
CA ARG A 63 12.24 -2.77 5.03
C ARG A 63 11.81 -4.11 5.61
N ALA A 64 10.87 -4.81 4.97
CA ALA A 64 10.44 -6.15 5.37
C ALA A 64 11.61 -7.15 5.34
N ALA A 65 12.47 -7.07 4.32
CA ALA A 65 13.69 -7.88 4.23
C ALA A 65 14.69 -7.57 5.36
N SER A 66 14.73 -6.32 5.84
CA SER A 66 15.60 -5.90 6.94
C SER A 66 15.01 -6.12 8.34
N ALA A 67 13.74 -6.53 8.45
CA ALA A 67 13.13 -6.84 9.73
C ALA A 67 13.76 -8.12 10.29
N SER A 68 14.22 -8.08 11.54
CA SER A 68 14.90 -9.18 12.22
C SER A 68 13.93 -10.17 12.83
#